data_AF-A0A838DFX9-F1
#
_entry.id   AF-A0A838DFX9-F1
#
_cell.length_a   1.000
_cell.length_b   1.000
_cell.length_c   1.000
_cell.angle_alpha   90.00
_cell.angle_beta   90.00
_cell.angle_gamma   90.00
#
_symmetry.space_group_name_H-M   'P 1'
#
loop_
_entity.id
_entity.type
_entity.pdbx_description
1 polymer ?
#
loop_
_entity_poly.entity_id
_entity_poly.type
_entity_poly.pdbx_seq_one_letter_code
_entity_poly.pdbx_strand_id
1 'polypeptide(L)'
;MISLRRVPATAATPIEGRARFRVNIFKQSGRFGIVMRKQESDIPALEKLGLSPVFHEMIKEKNGIIFVTGATGSGKTTTLAAMLNELNRTQDIHVLTLEDPIEFVHPHKRAAFS
;
A
#
# COMPACT_ATOMS: atom_id res chain seq x y z
N MET A 1 10.12 -40.12 6.77
CA MET A 1 9.82 -38.99 7.68
C MET A 1 9.90 -37.71 6.87
N ILE A 2 8.80 -37.27 6.24
CA ILE A 2 8.76 -36.03 5.46
C ILE A 2 8.01 -35.00 6.31
N SER A 3 8.75 -34.14 6.99
CA SER A 3 8.20 -32.97 7.67
C SER A 3 7.92 -31.88 6.63
N LEU A 4 6.73 -31.90 6.02
CA LEU A 4 6.21 -30.73 5.31
C LEU A 4 5.76 -29.69 6.35
N ARG A 5 6.70 -28.88 6.85
CA ARG A 5 6.36 -27.62 7.53
C ARG A 5 5.81 -26.67 6.47
N ARG A 6 4.49 -26.65 6.25
CA ARG A 6 3.85 -25.52 5.55
C ARG A 6 4.08 -24.27 6.39
N VAL A 7 4.88 -23.38 5.84
CA VAL A 7 5.24 -22.05 6.31
C VAL A 7 3.97 -21.19 6.45
N PRO A 8 3.92 -20.21 7.38
CA PRO A 8 2.86 -19.19 7.36
C PRO A 8 2.72 -18.60 5.96
N ALA A 9 1.53 -18.69 5.39
CA ALA A 9 1.22 -18.08 4.09
C ALA A 9 0.51 -16.75 4.34
N THR A 10 1.06 -15.68 3.76
CA THR A 10 0.43 -14.36 3.73
C THR A 10 0.01 -14.04 2.31
N ALA A 11 -1.26 -13.73 2.10
CA ALA A 11 -1.78 -13.33 0.80
C ALA A 11 -2.73 -12.13 0.95
N ALA A 12 -2.75 -11.26 -0.06
CA ALA A 12 -3.80 -10.26 -0.23
C ALA A 12 -4.90 -10.88 -1.11
N THR A 13 -6.10 -11.07 -0.57
CA THR A 13 -7.23 -11.64 -1.31
C THR A 13 -8.32 -10.57 -1.48
N PRO A 14 -8.73 -10.24 -2.72
CA PRO A 14 -9.87 -9.38 -2.95
C PRO A 14 -11.18 -10.14 -2.71
N ILE A 15 -12.12 -9.52 -2.02
CA ILE A 15 -13.53 -9.92 -2.05
C ILE A 15 -14.23 -8.97 -3.03
N GLU A 16 -14.76 -9.52 -4.12
CA GLU A 16 -15.35 -8.75 -5.22
C GLU A 16 -16.27 -7.63 -4.71
N GLY A 17 -15.95 -6.40 -5.10
CA GLY A 17 -16.73 -5.20 -4.80
C GLY A 17 -16.81 -4.77 -3.33
N ARG A 18 -16.04 -5.38 -2.40
CA ARG A 18 -16.16 -5.07 -0.96
C ARG A 18 -14.88 -4.60 -0.29
N ALA A 19 -13.84 -5.43 -0.25
CA ALA A 19 -12.59 -5.11 0.44
C ALA A 19 -11.47 -6.08 0.08
N ARG A 20 -10.24 -5.65 0.29
CA ARG A 20 -9.06 -6.52 0.32
C ARG A 20 -8.74 -6.93 1.75
N PHE A 21 -8.27 -8.16 1.93
CA PHE A 21 -7.81 -8.64 3.23
C PHE A 21 -6.39 -9.17 3.13
N ARG A 22 -5.57 -8.81 4.11
CA ARG A 22 -4.31 -9.51 4.39
C ARG A 22 -4.64 -10.72 5.24
N VAL A 23 -4.52 -11.90 4.65
CA VAL A 23 -4.84 -13.17 5.28
C VAL A 23 -3.54 -13.84 5.72
N ASN A 24 -3.45 -14.20 7.00
CA ASN A 24 -2.38 -15.03 7.54
C ASN A 24 -2.96 -16.35 8.04
N ILE A 25 -2.49 -17.46 7.47
CA ILE A 25 -2.89 -18.82 7.86
C ILE A 25 -1.73 -19.48 8.58
N PHE A 26 -2.00 -20.01 9.78
CA PHE A 26 -0.98 -20.63 10.63
C PHE A 26 -1.54 -21.88 11.33
N LYS A 27 -0.65 -22.68 11.93
CA LYS A 27 -1.00 -23.85 12.73
C LYS A 27 -0.44 -23.68 14.14
N GLN A 28 -1.30 -23.77 15.15
CA GLN A 28 -0.93 -23.63 16.56
C GLN A 28 -1.58 -24.75 17.37
N SER A 29 -0.79 -25.46 18.18
CA SER A 29 -1.23 -26.59 19.03
C SER A 29 -2.05 -27.64 18.26
N GLY A 30 -1.62 -27.97 17.04
CA GLY A 30 -2.29 -28.94 16.19
C GLY A 30 -3.51 -28.42 15.43
N ARG A 31 -4.01 -27.22 15.74
CA ARG A 31 -5.18 -26.60 15.12
C ARG A 31 -4.77 -25.54 14.10
N PHE A 32 -5.55 -25.40 13.03
CA PHE A 32 -5.37 -24.30 12.08
C PHE A 32 -6.02 -23.02 12.62
N GLY A 33 -5.36 -21.88 12.41
CA GLY A 33 -5.83 -20.54 12.75
C GLY A 33 -5.71 -19.62 11.54
N ILE A 34 -6.61 -18.64 11.45
CA ILE A 34 -6.63 -17.62 10.40
C ILE A 34 -6.77 -16.24 11.05
N VAL A 35 -5.91 -15.31 10.65
CA VAL A 35 -6.08 -13.88 10.96
C VAL A 35 -6.35 -13.15 9.64
N MET A 36 -7.48 -12.45 9.57
CA MET A 36 -7.86 -11.59 8.45
C MET A 36 -7.86 -10.14 8.91
N ARG A 37 -7.07 -9.29 8.27
CA ARG A 37 -7.06 -7.85 8.52
C ARG A 37 -7.57 -7.12 7.28
N LYS A 38 -8.60 -6.28 7.43
CA LYS A 38 -9.10 -5.43 6.36
C LYS A 38 -7.95 -4.52 5.89
N GLN A 39 -7.74 -4.48 4.59
CA GLN A 39 -6.81 -3.57 3.94
C GLN A 39 -7.62 -2.41 3.36
N GLU A 40 -7.28 -1.19 3.75
CA GLU A 40 -8.00 -0.02 3.26
C GLU A 40 -7.70 0.17 1.78
N SER A 41 -8.75 0.35 0.99
CA SER A 41 -8.64 0.38 -0.48
C SER A 41 -8.64 1.82 -1.01
N ASP A 42 -9.24 2.73 -0.24
CA ASP A 42 -9.41 4.11 -0.66
C ASP A 42 -8.17 4.94 -0.31
N ILE A 43 -7.60 5.53 -1.35
CA ILE A 43 -6.47 6.44 -1.22
C ILE A 43 -7.03 7.84 -0.94
N PRO A 44 -6.75 8.45 0.23
CA PRO A 44 -7.22 9.80 0.51
C PRO A 44 -6.57 10.80 -0.45
N ALA A 45 -7.30 11.88 -0.74
CA ALA A 45 -6.70 13.03 -1.42
C ALA A 45 -5.65 13.67 -0.49
N LEU A 46 -4.58 14.21 -1.07
CA LEU A 46 -3.44 14.75 -0.31
C LEU A 46 -3.89 15.88 0.65
N GLU A 47 -4.85 16.69 0.21
CA GLU A 47 -5.43 17.79 0.98
C GLU A 47 -6.21 17.30 2.22
N LYS A 48 -6.82 16.10 2.14
CA LYS A 48 -7.58 15.52 3.26
C LYS A 48 -6.69 15.06 4.41
N LEU A 49 -5.38 14.96 4.19
CA LEU A 49 -4.42 14.57 5.24
C LEU A 49 -4.00 15.74 6.13
N GLY A 50 -4.36 16.99 5.78
CA GLY A 50 -3.99 18.17 6.57
C GLY A 50 -2.46 18.39 6.63
N LEU A 51 -1.73 17.93 5.62
CA LEU A 51 -0.27 18.06 5.55
C LEU A 51 0.11 19.49 5.15
N SER A 52 1.34 19.88 5.48
CA SER A 52 1.91 21.17 5.08
C SER A 52 1.93 21.29 3.54
N PRO A 53 1.70 22.50 2.98
CA PRO A 53 1.75 22.74 1.53
C PRO A 53 3.05 22.27 0.85
N VAL A 54 4.16 22.20 1.60
CA VAL A 54 5.46 21.69 1.12
C VAL A 54 5.35 20.30 0.49
N PHE A 55 4.38 19.47 0.88
CA PHE A 55 4.16 18.15 0.26
C PHE A 55 3.71 18.25 -1.20
N HIS A 56 2.93 19.28 -1.56
CA HIS A 56 2.57 19.54 -2.96
C HIS A 56 3.73 20.08 -3.78
N GLU A 57 4.68 20.76 -3.14
CA GLU A 57 5.88 21.28 -3.79
C GLU A 57 6.89 20.16 -4.02
N MET A 58 7.14 19.32 -3.01
CA MET A 58 8.07 18.19 -3.10
C MET A 58 7.75 17.23 -4.26
N ILE A 59 6.47 16.96 -4.54
CA ILE A 59 6.09 16.07 -5.66
C ILE A 59 6.23 16.71 -7.04
N LYS A 60 6.45 18.02 -7.13
CA LYS A 60 6.69 18.70 -8.43
C LYS A 60 8.16 18.63 -8.85
N GLU A 61 9.05 18.27 -7.93
CA GLU A 61 10.46 18.10 -8.22
C GLU A 61 10.66 16.96 -9.21
N LYS A 62 11.33 17.25 -10.34
CA LYS A 62 11.52 16.27 -11.41
C LYS A 62 12.51 15.17 -11.05
N ASN A 63 13.48 15.49 -10.19
CA ASN A 63 14.57 14.60 -9.80
C ASN A 63 14.87 14.79 -8.32
N GLY A 64 15.16 13.70 -7.62
CA GLY A 64 15.51 13.74 -6.21
C GLY A 64 15.14 12.45 -5.50
N ILE A 65 15.37 12.43 -4.19
CA ILE A 65 15.00 11.32 -3.32
C ILE A 65 14.22 11.89 -2.14
N ILE A 66 13.03 11.35 -1.88
CA ILE A 66 12.19 11.72 -0.74
C ILE A 66 12.19 10.54 0.23
N PHE A 67 12.56 10.80 1.49
CA PHE A 67 12.47 9.82 2.57
C PHE A 67 11.25 10.11 3.43
N VAL A 68 10.32 9.15 3.49
CA VAL A 68 9.16 9.23 4.39
C VAL A 68 9.41 8.30 5.58
N THR A 69 9.65 8.88 6.76
CA THR A 69 10.06 8.16 7.97
C THR A 69 9.05 8.34 9.11
N GLY A 70 9.19 7.55 10.19
CA GLY A 70 8.27 7.54 11.33
C GLY A 70 7.94 6.12 11.84
N ALA A 71 7.33 6.04 13.03
CA ALA A 71 6.97 4.77 13.68
C ALA A 71 5.86 3.99 12.94
N THR A 72 5.68 2.71 13.26
CA THR A 72 4.56 1.91 12.72
C THR A 72 3.23 2.56 13.06
N GLY A 73 2.32 2.66 12.08
CA GLY A 73 1.01 3.31 12.26
C GLY A 73 1.02 4.84 12.13
N SER A 74 2.16 5.49 11.88
CA SER A 74 2.25 6.96 11.77
C SER A 74 1.74 7.55 10.44
N GLY A 75 1.11 6.76 9.58
CA GLY A 75 0.54 7.23 8.30
C GLY A 75 1.51 7.33 7.11
N LYS A 76 2.75 6.84 7.21
CA LYS A 76 3.75 6.91 6.11
C LYS A 76 3.24 6.40 4.77
N THR A 77 2.76 5.16 4.75
CA THR A 77 2.24 4.50 3.54
C THR A 77 1.05 5.27 2.97
N THR A 78 0.16 5.76 3.84
CA THR A 78 -0.99 6.58 3.46
C THR A 78 -0.56 7.92 2.84
N THR A 79 0.44 8.59 3.40
CA THR A 79 0.99 9.84 2.87
C THR A 79 1.64 9.62 1.50
N LEU A 80 2.47 8.58 1.37
CA LEU A 80 3.09 8.20 0.10
C LEU A 80 2.04 7.87 -0.97
N ALA A 81 1.01 7.08 -0.62
CA ALA A 81 -0.08 6.77 -1.53
C ALA A 81 -0.85 8.05 -1.96
N ALA A 82 -1.12 8.98 -1.04
CA ALA A 82 -1.78 10.23 -1.39
C ALA A 82 -0.94 11.09 -2.36
N MET A 83 0.38 11.18 -2.11
CA MET A 83 1.33 11.87 -3.00
C MET A 83 1.38 11.24 -4.39
N LEU A 84 1.50 9.91 -4.47
CA LEU A 84 1.51 9.16 -5.73
C LEU A 84 0.17 9.27 -6.48
N ASN A 85 -0.96 9.30 -5.78
CA ASN A 85 -2.27 9.51 -6.39
C ASN A 85 -2.44 10.93 -6.96
N GLU A 86 -1.83 11.94 -6.33
CA GLU A 86 -1.83 13.30 -6.87
C GLU A 86 -0.97 13.40 -8.13
N LEU A 87 0.22 12.80 -8.14
CA LEU A 87 1.04 12.63 -9.35
C LEU A 87 0.27 11.91 -10.46
N ASN A 88 -0.41 10.83 -10.13
CA ASN A 88 -1.21 10.05 -11.07
C ASN A 88 -2.32 10.87 -11.77
N ARG A 89 -2.86 11.87 -11.08
CA ARG A 89 -3.91 12.74 -11.61
C ARG A 89 -3.35 13.92 -12.42
N THR A 90 -2.13 14.34 -12.14
CA THR A 90 -1.60 15.63 -12.60
C THR A 90 -0.46 15.54 -13.60
N GLN A 91 0.25 14.41 -13.69
CA GLN A 91 1.46 14.29 -14.51
C GLN A 91 1.42 13.11 -15.48
N ASP A 92 1.99 13.31 -16.68
CA ASP A 92 2.19 12.28 -17.71
C ASP A 92 3.52 11.55 -17.49
N ILE A 93 3.58 10.69 -16.46
CA ILE A 93 4.79 9.96 -16.06
C ILE A 93 4.54 8.47 -15.89
N HIS A 94 5.61 7.68 -15.83
CA HIS A 94 5.56 6.27 -15.46
C HIS A 94 5.98 6.11 -13.99
N VAL A 95 5.12 5.48 -13.18
CA VAL A 95 5.35 5.21 -11.77
C VAL A 95 5.52 3.71 -11.59
N LEU A 96 6.67 3.29 -11.06
CA LEU A 96 6.96 1.91 -10.72
C LEU A 96 7.05 1.77 -9.20
N THR A 97 6.32 0.80 -8.63
CA THR A 97 6.34 0.51 -7.19
C THR A 97 6.88 -0.88 -6.92
N LEU A 98 7.69 -1.02 -5.86
CA LEU A 98 8.19 -2.32 -5.39
C LEU A 98 7.80 -2.48 -3.93
N GLU A 99 6.82 -3.35 -3.66
CA GLU A 99 6.23 -3.55 -2.35
C GLU A 99 6.09 -5.05 -2.02
N ASP A 100 6.19 -5.41 -0.73
CA ASP A 100 5.98 -6.77 -0.23
C ASP A 100 5.13 -6.76 1.06
N PRO A 101 3.79 -6.92 0.99
CA PRO A 101 2.93 -6.95 -0.19
C PRO A 101 2.44 -5.55 -0.61
N ILE A 102 1.83 -5.45 -1.79
CA ILE A 102 1.19 -4.21 -2.27
C ILE A 102 0.11 -3.73 -1.29
N GLU A 103 0.26 -2.51 -0.77
CA GLU A 103 -0.67 -1.88 0.16
C GLU A 103 -1.83 -1.17 -0.54
N PHE A 104 -1.53 -0.28 -1.48
CA PHE A 104 -2.53 0.45 -2.28
C PHE A 104 -2.39 0.12 -3.76
N VAL A 105 -3.52 -0.03 -4.46
CA VAL A 105 -3.53 -0.21 -5.91
C VAL A 105 -3.94 1.11 -6.55
N HIS A 106 -3.04 1.68 -7.34
CA HIS A 106 -3.26 2.89 -8.10
C HIS A 106 -3.73 2.52 -9.51
N PRO A 107 -5.01 2.73 -9.86
CA PRO A 107 -5.45 2.53 -11.24
C PRO A 107 -4.78 3.56 -12.16
N HIS A 108 -4.53 3.17 -13.41
CA HIS A 108 -4.01 4.08 -14.43
C HIS A 108 -4.94 5.29 -14.59
N LYS A 109 -4.36 6.50 -14.63
CA LYS A 109 -5.07 7.75 -14.93
C LYS A 109 -4.26 8.54 -15.96
N ARG A 110 -3.65 9.65 -15.54
CA ARG A 110 -2.75 10.43 -16.38
C ARG A 110 -1.35 9.82 -16.37
N ALA A 111 -0.89 9.36 -15.21
CA ALA A 111 0.30 8.55 -15.11
C ALA A 111 -0.01 7.07 -15.41
N ALA A 112 1.00 6.36 -15.91
CA ALA A 112 0.99 4.91 -16.00
C ALA A 112 1.58 4.31 -14.72
N PHE A 113 0.87 3.38 -14.05
CA PHE A 113 1.37 2.66 -12.88
C PHE A 113 1.80 1.24 -13.26
N SER A 114 2.89 0.74 -12.69
CA SER A 114 3.37 -0.63 -12.88
C SER A 114 3.87 -1.25 -11.59
#